data_AF-A0A4V1AIP6-F1
#
_entry.id   AF-A0A4V1AIP6-F1
#
_cell.length_a   1.000
_cell.length_b   1.000
_cell.length_c   1.000
_cell.angle_alpha   90.00
_cell.angle_beta   90.00
_cell.angle_gamma   90.00
#
_symmetry.space_group_name_H-M   'P 1'
#
loop_
_entity.id
_entity.type
_entity.pdbx_description
1 polymer ?
#
loop_
_entity_poly.entity_id
_entity_poly.type
_entity_poly.pdbx_seq_one_letter_code
_entity_poly.pdbx_strand_id
1 'polypeptide(L)'
;MIINPTKKALPIFNKLVKVEDGNEAKVVATANPFFSWHANYYNVNRKKVLILVNDATYATVVLYDINANNKGNLVTYIEEGIKRAFKIAGISDTDIKKYFAVAGGLEVNAGFNRQVTGIITNMILISEEGWLINPQELLQVNLMDRLMQIPYKQKNYIYAKEAVKEAFKAELKIVVPDTTELEKNAYKLNKTWRDYHQWDKYEDDQSLLEDYEMRYEKVADEVKANNKILLAEFKRYLTESEGLSKKVVNKHADNVLLYVDEFSLYYTIKTPLKVADDVMEFLMDWYPRKIAYGPAEVKSAGTSMKKFLKFMEMAGEISKSDVEDGKEMISNGVELGVEHMQVIDNMTDFW
;
A
#
# COMPACT_ATOMS: atom_id res chain seq x y z
N MET A 1 5.84 20.90 -7.39
CA MET A 1 4.69 20.06 -7.80
C MET A 1 5.13 18.63 -7.65
N ILE A 2 4.33 17.76 -7.03
CA ILE A 2 4.77 16.38 -6.76
C ILE A 2 4.01 15.41 -7.67
N ILE A 3 4.76 14.61 -8.42
CA ILE A 3 4.24 13.49 -9.20
C ILE A 3 4.51 12.20 -8.44
N ASN A 4 3.45 11.42 -8.21
CA ASN A 4 3.40 10.24 -7.36
C ASN A 4 3.07 8.98 -8.20
N PRO A 5 3.99 8.52 -9.07
CA PRO A 5 3.75 7.32 -9.87
C PRO A 5 3.61 6.06 -9.02
N THR A 6 2.81 5.11 -9.49
CA THR A 6 2.78 3.75 -8.94
C THR A 6 4.18 3.11 -9.01
N LYS A 7 4.44 2.10 -8.17
CA LYS A 7 5.70 1.32 -8.23
C LYS A 7 6.00 0.82 -9.66
N LYS A 8 4.96 0.42 -10.40
CA LYS A 8 5.04 0.01 -11.81
C LYS A 8 5.51 1.15 -12.72
N ALA A 9 4.95 2.36 -12.55
CA ALA A 9 5.21 3.51 -13.41
C ALA A 9 6.47 4.30 -13.04
N LEU A 10 6.96 4.18 -11.80
CA LEU A 10 8.12 4.92 -11.29
C LEU A 10 9.35 4.91 -12.22
N PRO A 11 9.73 3.80 -12.88
CA PRO A 11 10.87 3.80 -13.82
C PRO A 11 10.74 4.74 -15.03
N ILE A 12 9.52 5.15 -15.41
CA ILE A 12 9.28 6.11 -16.51
C ILE A 12 9.83 7.50 -16.13
N PHE A 13 9.79 7.84 -14.85
CA PHE A 13 10.12 9.16 -14.32
C PHE A 13 11.59 9.30 -13.89
N ASN A 14 12.46 8.37 -14.30
CA ASN A 14 13.84 8.29 -13.80
C ASN A 14 14.77 9.46 -14.20
N LYS A 15 14.29 10.38 -15.04
CA LYS A 15 15.01 11.61 -15.43
C LYS A 15 14.55 12.85 -14.68
N LEU A 16 13.47 12.78 -13.91
CA LEU A 16 12.98 13.89 -13.10
C LEU A 16 13.71 13.94 -11.76
N VAL A 17 13.73 15.13 -11.15
CA VAL A 17 14.25 15.35 -9.81
C VAL A 17 13.42 14.52 -8.82
N LYS A 18 14.09 13.77 -7.96
CA LYS A 18 13.44 13.06 -6.85
C LYS A 18 13.33 14.01 -5.66
N VAL A 19 12.26 13.86 -4.90
CA VAL A 19 12.14 14.52 -3.60
C VAL A 19 13.29 14.09 -2.67
N GLU A 20 13.70 14.98 -1.78
CA GLU A 20 14.77 14.70 -0.80
C GLU A 20 14.28 13.69 0.25
N ASP A 21 13.10 13.93 0.85
CA ASP A 21 12.44 13.03 1.79
C ASP A 21 11.04 12.61 1.28
N GLY A 22 10.85 11.31 1.10
CA GLY A 22 9.59 10.76 0.58
C GLY A 22 8.41 10.84 1.54
N ASN A 23 8.65 10.85 2.86
CA ASN A 23 7.61 10.99 3.88
C ASN A 23 7.17 12.45 3.97
N GLU A 24 8.11 13.39 4.01
CA GLU A 24 7.81 14.82 4.00
C GLU A 24 7.03 15.19 2.73
N ALA A 25 7.51 14.76 1.57
CA ALA A 25 6.83 14.97 0.29
C ALA A 25 5.40 14.40 0.28
N LYS A 26 5.17 13.23 0.90
CA LYS A 26 3.82 12.64 1.05
C LYS A 26 2.90 13.53 1.88
N VAL A 27 3.41 14.11 2.98
CA VAL A 27 2.61 15.00 3.83
C VAL A 27 2.29 16.30 3.09
N VAL A 28 3.30 16.91 2.46
CA VAL A 28 3.11 18.12 1.63
C VAL A 28 2.09 17.84 0.52
N ALA A 29 2.21 16.71 -0.19
CA ALA A 29 1.27 16.33 -1.25
C ALA A 29 -0.17 16.11 -0.72
N THR A 30 -0.32 15.57 0.49
CA THR A 30 -1.61 15.33 1.14
C THR A 30 -2.26 16.62 1.61
N ALA A 31 -1.48 17.56 2.15
CA ALA A 31 -1.94 18.90 2.51
C ALA A 31 -2.28 19.76 1.27
N ASN A 32 -1.66 19.46 0.12
CA ASN A 32 -1.78 20.22 -1.12
C ASN A 32 -2.25 19.36 -2.30
N PRO A 33 -3.43 18.72 -2.23
CA PRO A 33 -3.86 17.72 -3.21
C PRO A 33 -4.08 18.32 -4.61
N PHE A 34 -4.24 19.64 -4.73
CA PHE A 34 -4.36 20.28 -6.04
C PHE A 34 -3.02 20.41 -6.78
N PHE A 35 -1.89 20.38 -6.06
CA PHE A 35 -0.53 20.41 -6.59
C PHE A 35 0.14 19.03 -6.59
N SER A 36 -0.64 17.98 -6.29
CA SER A 36 -0.23 16.57 -6.27
C SER A 36 -0.93 15.79 -7.39
N TRP A 37 -0.16 14.97 -8.10
CA TRP A 37 -0.66 14.15 -9.21
C TRP A 37 -0.18 12.72 -9.07
N HIS A 38 -1.06 11.74 -9.18
CA HIS A 38 -0.66 10.33 -9.25
C HIS A 38 -0.59 9.86 -10.70
N ALA A 39 0.32 8.92 -10.99
CA ALA A 39 0.54 8.44 -12.34
C ALA A 39 0.59 6.92 -12.43
N ASN A 40 0.03 6.37 -13.51
CA ASN A 40 0.17 4.97 -13.87
C ASN A 40 0.22 4.84 -15.39
N TYR A 41 0.52 3.65 -15.91
CA TYR A 41 0.49 3.42 -17.35
C TYR A 41 -0.13 2.06 -17.70
N TYR A 42 -0.60 2.00 -18.93
CA TYR A 42 -1.01 0.78 -19.62
C TYR A 42 -0.33 0.68 -20.99
N ASN A 43 -0.48 -0.45 -21.66
CA ASN A 43 0.19 -0.71 -22.93
C ASN A 43 -0.83 -0.82 -24.05
N VAL A 44 -0.60 -0.08 -25.14
CA VAL A 44 -1.34 -0.24 -26.40
C VAL A 44 -0.32 -0.55 -27.49
N ASN A 45 -0.43 -1.71 -28.14
CA ASN A 45 0.52 -2.14 -29.17
C ASN A 45 1.99 -2.02 -28.72
N ARG A 46 2.28 -2.49 -27.50
CA ARG A 46 3.60 -2.43 -26.81
C ARG A 46 4.11 -1.02 -26.48
N LYS A 47 3.33 0.03 -26.74
CA LYS A 47 3.66 1.42 -26.39
C LYS A 47 3.01 1.80 -25.07
N LYS A 48 3.77 2.49 -24.21
CA LYS A 48 3.30 2.92 -22.89
C LYS A 48 2.43 4.15 -23.03
N VAL A 49 1.20 4.05 -22.56
CA VAL A 49 0.26 5.17 -22.43
C VAL A 49 0.24 5.58 -20.97
N LEU A 50 0.82 6.73 -20.68
CA LEU A 50 0.93 7.28 -19.34
C LEU A 50 -0.33 8.09 -19.02
N ILE A 51 -0.97 7.78 -17.89
CA ILE A 51 -2.09 8.53 -17.34
C ILE A 51 -1.64 9.18 -16.03
N LEU A 52 -1.85 10.49 -15.91
CA LEU A 52 -1.71 11.23 -14.66
C LEU A 52 -3.06 11.79 -14.24
N VAL A 53 -3.36 11.76 -12.95
CA VAL A 53 -4.61 12.22 -12.36
C VAL A 53 -4.31 13.11 -11.17
N ASN A 54 -4.93 14.29 -11.12
CA ASN A 54 -4.81 15.23 -10.02
C ASN A 54 -5.54 14.74 -8.77
N ASP A 55 -4.92 14.83 -7.59
CA ASP A 55 -5.49 14.23 -6.37
C ASP A 55 -6.75 14.97 -5.86
N ALA A 56 -6.80 16.28 -6.04
CA ALA A 56 -7.94 17.09 -5.63
C ALA A 56 -9.12 16.99 -6.60
N THR A 57 -8.87 17.01 -7.91
CA THR A 57 -9.90 17.27 -8.92
C THR A 57 -10.18 16.11 -9.86
N TYR A 58 -9.30 15.11 -9.88
CA TYR A 58 -9.26 14.07 -10.89
C TYR A 58 -9.11 14.59 -12.33
N ALA A 59 -8.60 15.81 -12.52
CA ALA A 59 -8.16 16.27 -13.83
C ALA A 59 -7.14 15.27 -14.41
N THR A 60 -7.29 14.95 -15.69
CA THR A 60 -6.56 13.83 -16.30
C THR A 60 -5.63 14.32 -17.41
N VAL A 61 -4.41 13.80 -17.42
CA VAL A 61 -3.45 13.93 -18.51
C VAL A 61 -3.17 12.55 -19.08
N VAL A 62 -3.20 12.41 -20.40
CA VAL A 62 -2.91 11.15 -21.08
C VAL A 62 -1.85 11.38 -22.16
N LEU A 63 -0.70 10.72 -22.01
CA LEU A 63 0.44 10.82 -22.91
C LEU A 63 0.71 9.46 -23.57
N TYR A 64 0.74 9.43 -24.90
CA TYR A 64 0.98 8.24 -25.70
C TYR A 64 2.47 8.06 -26.00
N ASP A 65 2.89 6.79 -26.05
CA ASP A 65 4.22 6.34 -26.49
C ASP A 65 5.38 6.98 -25.72
N ILE A 66 5.28 7.03 -24.39
CA ILE A 66 6.41 7.44 -23.54
C ILE A 66 7.47 6.34 -23.56
N ASN A 67 8.61 6.63 -24.17
CA ASN A 67 9.69 5.69 -24.46
C ASN A 67 11.06 6.30 -24.16
N ALA A 68 12.13 5.54 -24.45
CA ALA A 68 13.49 5.95 -24.13
C ALA A 68 13.94 7.25 -24.83
N ASN A 69 13.36 7.56 -25.99
CA ASN A 69 13.78 8.68 -26.84
C ASN A 69 13.13 10.00 -26.39
N ASN A 70 11.91 9.94 -25.85
CA ASN A 70 11.14 11.15 -25.51
C ASN A 70 11.02 11.41 -24.00
N LYS A 71 11.41 10.46 -23.14
CA LYS A 71 11.38 10.64 -21.67
C LYS A 71 12.23 11.81 -21.15
N GLY A 72 13.21 12.29 -21.92
CA GLY A 72 13.99 13.49 -21.57
C GLY A 72 13.16 14.78 -21.54
N ASN A 73 12.07 14.82 -22.30
CA ASN A 73 11.13 15.96 -22.39
C ASN A 73 9.87 15.74 -21.54
N LEU A 74 9.87 14.74 -20.65
CA LEU A 74 8.67 14.32 -19.93
C LEU A 74 8.10 15.43 -19.05
N VAL A 75 8.95 16.28 -18.46
CA VAL A 75 8.50 17.45 -17.68
C VAL A 75 7.65 18.36 -18.56
N THR A 76 8.15 18.73 -19.73
CA THR A 76 7.45 19.58 -20.70
C THR A 76 6.10 18.98 -21.11
N TYR A 77 6.08 17.68 -21.44
CA TYR A 77 4.84 17.01 -21.85
C TYR A 77 3.79 16.95 -20.74
N ILE A 78 4.22 16.75 -19.48
CA ILE A 78 3.32 16.76 -18.33
C ILE A 78 2.75 18.17 -18.13
N GLU A 79 3.59 19.21 -18.16
CA GLU A 79 3.13 20.60 -18.01
C GLU A 79 2.16 21.00 -19.12
N GLU A 80 2.45 20.66 -20.37
CA GLU A 80 1.55 20.88 -21.51
C GLU A 80 0.23 20.13 -21.34
N GLY A 81 0.28 18.88 -20.87
CA GLY A 81 -0.89 18.08 -20.56
C GLY A 81 -1.76 18.71 -19.47
N ILE A 82 -1.15 19.18 -18.36
CA ILE A 82 -1.86 19.86 -17.27
C ILE A 82 -2.49 21.16 -17.77
N LYS A 83 -1.75 21.98 -18.53
CA LYS A 83 -2.28 23.20 -19.18
C LYS A 83 -3.51 22.85 -20.01
N ARG A 84 -3.44 21.79 -20.81
CA ARG A 84 -4.56 21.36 -21.66
C ARG A 84 -5.75 20.85 -20.87
N ALA A 85 -5.53 20.08 -19.79
CA ALA A 85 -6.60 19.61 -18.90
C ALA A 85 -7.35 20.79 -18.25
N PHE A 86 -6.63 21.82 -17.80
CA PHE A 86 -7.24 23.03 -17.24
C PHE A 86 -7.95 23.87 -18.30
N LYS A 87 -7.44 23.91 -19.53
CA LYS A 87 -8.14 24.54 -20.67
C LYS A 87 -9.44 23.83 -21.03
N ILE A 88 -9.47 22.49 -20.99
CA ILE A 88 -10.68 21.69 -21.15
C ILE A 88 -11.73 22.06 -20.09
N ALA A 89 -11.28 22.35 -18.86
CA ALA A 89 -12.13 22.84 -17.77
C ALA A 89 -12.49 24.33 -17.89
N GLY A 90 -12.02 25.06 -18.92
CA GLY A 90 -12.35 26.46 -19.15
C GLY A 90 -11.55 27.47 -18.31
N ILE A 91 -10.39 27.08 -17.78
CA ILE A 91 -9.54 27.98 -16.99
C ILE A 91 -8.73 28.93 -17.89
N SER A 92 -8.58 30.19 -17.46
CA SER A 92 -7.86 31.22 -18.21
C SER A 92 -6.34 30.95 -18.26
N ASP A 93 -5.64 31.43 -19.30
CA ASP A 93 -4.16 31.31 -19.35
C ASP A 93 -3.49 32.02 -18.18
N THR A 94 -4.07 33.12 -17.73
CA THR A 94 -3.58 33.91 -16.60
C THR A 94 -3.59 33.08 -15.32
N ASP A 95 -4.68 32.36 -15.04
CA ASP A 95 -4.78 31.56 -13.82
C ASP A 95 -3.97 30.27 -13.91
N ILE A 96 -3.86 29.67 -15.10
CA ILE A 96 -2.95 28.54 -15.33
C ILE A 96 -1.50 28.97 -15.07
N LYS A 97 -1.07 30.14 -15.55
CA LYS A 97 0.27 30.68 -15.25
C LYS A 97 0.49 30.87 -13.75
N LYS A 98 -0.48 31.42 -13.02
CA LYS A 98 -0.41 31.53 -11.55
C LYS A 98 -0.29 30.16 -10.88
N TYR A 99 -1.04 29.17 -11.34
CA TYR A 99 -0.94 27.81 -10.82
C TYR A 99 0.48 27.26 -10.96
N PHE A 100 1.13 27.37 -12.13
CA PHE A 100 2.51 26.88 -12.30
C PHE A 100 3.53 27.70 -11.49
N ALA A 101 3.32 29.02 -11.35
CA ALA A 101 4.17 29.85 -10.52
C ALA A 101 4.13 29.42 -9.04
N VAL A 102 2.95 29.05 -8.54
CA VAL A 102 2.78 28.53 -7.17
C VAL A 102 3.28 27.08 -7.07
N ALA A 103 2.99 26.25 -8.07
CA ALA A 103 3.31 24.84 -8.05
C ALA A 103 4.82 24.56 -8.03
N GLY A 104 5.64 25.44 -8.61
CA GLY A 104 7.08 25.24 -8.73
C GLY A 104 7.45 24.07 -9.66
N GLY A 105 8.72 23.65 -9.59
CA GLY A 105 9.25 22.54 -10.41
C GLY A 105 8.59 21.19 -10.14
N LEU A 106 8.70 20.27 -11.09
CA LEU A 106 8.21 18.90 -10.93
C LEU A 106 9.24 18.05 -10.19
N GLU A 107 8.78 17.41 -9.11
CA GLU A 107 9.54 16.43 -8.35
C GLU A 107 8.78 15.10 -8.29
N VAL A 108 9.50 14.00 -8.07
CA VAL A 108 8.95 12.65 -8.06
C VAL A 108 9.08 12.01 -6.71
N ASN A 109 7.96 11.47 -6.22
CA ASN A 109 7.89 10.63 -5.02
C ASN A 109 7.22 9.27 -5.36
N ALA A 110 7.29 8.30 -4.45
CA ALA A 110 6.55 7.05 -4.59
C ALA A 110 5.04 7.27 -4.39
N GLY A 111 4.22 6.67 -5.25
CA GLY A 111 2.75 6.68 -5.13
C GLY A 111 2.26 6.17 -3.79
N PHE A 112 1.41 6.95 -3.12
CA PHE A 112 0.90 6.64 -1.77
C PHE A 112 -0.63 6.66 -1.67
N ASN A 113 -1.33 7.39 -2.55
CA ASN A 113 -2.78 7.53 -2.48
C ASN A 113 -3.48 6.37 -3.20
N ARG A 114 -3.88 5.35 -2.42
CA ARG A 114 -4.56 4.15 -2.95
C ARG A 114 -5.91 4.46 -3.59
N GLN A 115 -6.63 5.47 -3.10
CA GLN A 115 -7.90 5.87 -3.68
C GLN A 115 -7.70 6.42 -5.09
N VAL A 116 -6.79 7.39 -5.26
CA VAL A 116 -6.46 7.96 -6.57
C VAL A 116 -5.89 6.88 -7.49
N THR A 117 -5.06 5.98 -6.96
CA THR A 117 -4.56 4.83 -7.73
C THR A 117 -5.70 3.95 -8.27
N GLY A 118 -6.72 3.67 -7.46
CA GLY A 118 -7.92 2.94 -7.91
C GLY A 118 -8.70 3.67 -9.00
N ILE A 119 -8.79 5.00 -8.92
CA ILE A 119 -9.38 5.84 -9.97
C ILE A 119 -8.59 5.75 -11.27
N ILE A 120 -7.26 5.86 -11.22
CA ILE A 120 -6.40 5.73 -12.40
C ILE A 120 -6.57 4.34 -13.02
N THR A 121 -6.62 3.27 -12.21
CA THR A 121 -6.86 1.90 -12.72
C THR A 121 -8.21 1.79 -13.43
N ASN A 122 -9.29 2.38 -12.88
CA ASN A 122 -10.57 2.42 -13.57
C ASN A 122 -10.51 3.21 -14.88
N MET A 123 -9.80 4.36 -14.91
CA MET A 123 -9.60 5.13 -16.14
C MET A 123 -8.80 4.33 -17.18
N ILE A 124 -7.80 3.55 -16.76
CA ILE A 124 -7.07 2.62 -17.63
C ILE A 124 -8.03 1.60 -18.25
N LEU A 125 -8.82 0.91 -17.43
CA LEU A 125 -9.76 -0.11 -17.91
C LEU A 125 -10.73 0.45 -18.96
N ILE A 126 -11.31 1.62 -18.67
CA ILE A 126 -12.23 2.32 -19.59
C ILE A 126 -11.50 2.72 -20.89
N SER A 127 -10.24 3.12 -20.80
CA SER A 127 -9.43 3.49 -21.96
C SER A 127 -9.00 2.28 -22.79
N GLU A 128 -8.79 1.13 -22.18
CA GLU A 128 -8.45 -0.13 -22.86
C GLU A 128 -9.66 -0.71 -23.62
N GLU A 129 -10.87 -0.59 -23.06
CA GLU A 129 -12.08 -1.19 -23.65
C GLU A 129 -12.81 -0.26 -24.62
N GLY A 130 -12.85 1.04 -24.36
CA GLY A 130 -13.82 1.94 -24.99
C GLY A 130 -13.24 3.03 -25.90
N TRP A 131 -11.98 3.43 -25.73
CA TRP A 131 -11.45 4.64 -26.36
C TRP A 131 -10.16 4.40 -27.14
N LEU A 132 -10.22 4.58 -28.46
CA LEU A 132 -9.03 4.47 -29.31
C LEU A 132 -8.07 5.63 -29.05
N ILE A 133 -6.82 5.27 -28.79
CA ILE A 133 -5.68 6.17 -28.81
C ILE A 133 -5.44 6.66 -30.24
N ASN A 134 -5.19 7.94 -30.40
CA ASN A 134 -4.71 8.53 -31.65
C ASN A 134 -3.19 8.36 -31.74
N PRO A 135 -2.65 7.44 -32.57
CA PRO A 135 -1.23 7.15 -32.58
C PRO A 135 -0.37 8.28 -33.20
N GLN A 136 -1.00 9.30 -33.81
CA GLN A 136 -0.31 10.47 -34.36
C GLN A 136 -0.10 11.58 -33.32
N GLU A 137 -0.74 11.49 -32.16
CA GLU A 137 -0.68 12.51 -31.11
C GLU A 137 0.06 11.99 -29.89
N LEU A 138 1.00 12.78 -29.35
CA LEU A 138 1.57 12.47 -28.04
C LEU A 138 0.56 12.75 -26.93
N LEU A 139 -0.10 13.91 -26.97
CA LEU A 139 -1.09 14.32 -25.97
C LEU A 139 -2.50 13.92 -26.43
N GLN A 140 -3.14 13.01 -25.71
CA GLN A 140 -4.43 12.42 -26.09
C GLN A 140 -5.61 13.27 -25.61
N VAL A 141 -5.77 14.46 -26.18
CA VAL A 141 -6.72 15.49 -25.71
C VAL A 141 -8.17 15.00 -25.68
N ASN A 142 -8.61 14.29 -26.71
CA ASN A 142 -9.98 13.77 -26.79
C ASN A 142 -10.26 12.73 -25.70
N LEU A 143 -9.26 11.89 -25.37
CA LEU A 143 -9.39 10.91 -24.29
C LEU A 143 -9.40 11.61 -22.93
N MET A 144 -8.53 12.61 -22.72
CA MET A 144 -8.56 13.43 -21.50
C MET A 144 -9.94 14.06 -21.27
N ASP A 145 -10.53 14.66 -22.31
CA ASP A 145 -11.84 15.31 -22.23
C ASP A 145 -12.96 14.33 -21.83
N ARG A 146 -12.93 13.10 -22.36
CA ARG A 146 -13.89 12.04 -22.02
C ARG A 146 -13.69 11.51 -20.61
N LEU A 147 -12.44 11.21 -20.21
CA LEU A 147 -12.14 10.73 -18.85
C LEU A 147 -12.53 11.75 -17.78
N MET A 148 -12.37 13.04 -18.06
CA MET A 148 -12.78 14.12 -17.17
C MET A 148 -14.30 14.29 -17.02
N GLN A 149 -15.12 13.58 -17.81
CA GLN A 149 -16.59 13.55 -17.72
C GLN A 149 -17.12 12.32 -16.98
N ILE A 150 -16.24 11.47 -16.44
CA ILE A 150 -16.63 10.28 -15.68
C ILE A 150 -16.78 10.66 -14.21
N PRO A 151 -17.98 10.54 -13.62
CA PRO A 151 -18.19 10.84 -12.22
C PRO A 151 -17.74 9.68 -11.34
N TYR A 152 -17.13 9.99 -10.20
CA TYR A 152 -16.71 8.99 -9.23
C TYR A 152 -17.36 9.24 -7.87
N LYS A 153 -17.88 8.17 -7.25
CA LYS A 153 -18.51 8.23 -5.92
C LYS A 153 -17.59 8.86 -4.87
N GLN A 154 -16.29 8.61 -4.97
CA GLN A 154 -15.26 9.12 -4.06
C GLN A 154 -15.12 10.65 -4.09
N LYS A 155 -15.70 11.32 -5.10
CA LYS A 155 -15.79 12.79 -5.22
C LYS A 155 -17.25 13.26 -5.28
N ASN A 156 -18.18 12.49 -4.70
CA ASN A 156 -19.62 12.81 -4.71
C ASN A 156 -20.17 13.03 -6.13
N TYR A 157 -19.65 12.30 -7.11
CA TYR A 157 -20.07 12.36 -8.52
C TYR A 157 -19.88 13.70 -9.22
N ILE A 158 -19.07 14.63 -8.66
CA ILE A 158 -18.62 15.81 -9.41
C ILE A 158 -17.74 15.38 -10.59
N TYR A 159 -17.90 15.98 -11.76
CA TYR A 159 -16.94 15.74 -12.85
C TYR A 159 -15.67 16.57 -12.65
N ALA A 160 -14.59 16.11 -13.26
CA ALA A 160 -13.28 16.72 -13.04
C ALA A 160 -13.23 18.16 -13.55
N LYS A 161 -13.98 18.49 -14.61
CA LYS A 161 -14.05 19.85 -15.16
C LYS A 161 -14.61 20.85 -14.13
N GLU A 162 -15.68 20.50 -13.44
CA GLU A 162 -16.28 21.31 -12.38
C GLU A 162 -15.37 21.36 -11.16
N ALA A 163 -14.79 20.22 -10.75
CA ALA A 163 -13.86 20.18 -9.63
C ALA A 163 -12.63 21.09 -9.85
N VAL A 164 -12.10 21.14 -11.08
CA VAL A 164 -11.02 22.08 -11.46
C VAL A 164 -11.49 23.52 -11.30
N LYS A 165 -12.67 23.87 -11.83
CA LYS A 165 -13.21 25.23 -11.67
C LYS A 165 -13.36 25.62 -10.20
N GLU A 166 -13.91 24.75 -9.36
CA GLU A 166 -14.02 25.01 -7.92
C GLU A 166 -12.64 25.17 -7.25
N ALA A 167 -11.66 24.35 -7.62
CA ALA A 167 -10.30 24.47 -7.08
C ALA A 167 -9.64 25.82 -7.41
N PHE A 168 -9.89 26.36 -8.61
CA PHE A 168 -9.39 27.67 -9.02
C PHE A 168 -10.14 28.87 -8.39
N LYS A 169 -11.28 28.67 -7.72
CA LYS A 169 -11.94 29.73 -6.94
C LYS A 169 -11.25 29.98 -5.61
N ALA A 170 -10.55 28.98 -5.06
CA ALA A 170 -9.78 29.13 -3.85
C ALA A 170 -8.45 29.85 -4.13
N GLU A 171 -7.87 30.44 -3.09
CA GLU A 171 -6.53 31.04 -3.16
C GLU A 171 -5.48 29.96 -3.48
N LEU A 172 -4.70 30.16 -4.54
CA LEU A 172 -3.61 29.26 -4.91
C LEU A 172 -2.43 29.49 -3.98
N LYS A 173 -2.27 28.59 -3.00
CA LYS A 173 -1.12 28.57 -2.08
C LYS A 173 -0.71 27.15 -1.74
N ILE A 174 0.57 26.95 -1.51
CA ILE A 174 1.10 25.72 -0.93
C ILE A 174 1.16 25.91 0.58
N VAL A 175 0.43 25.08 1.30
CA VAL A 175 0.54 24.94 2.75
C VAL A 175 1.75 24.07 3.03
N VAL A 176 2.79 24.60 3.65
CA VAL A 176 3.87 23.78 4.19
C VAL A 176 3.41 23.33 5.58
N PRO A 177 3.06 22.04 5.77
CA PRO A 177 2.71 21.53 7.08
C PRO A 177 3.93 21.65 8.01
N ASP A 178 3.70 21.97 9.29
CA ASP A 178 4.77 21.97 10.28
C ASP A 178 5.32 20.55 10.44
N THR A 179 6.54 20.32 9.95
CA THR A 179 7.20 19.03 10.01
C THR A 179 7.56 18.62 11.44
N THR A 180 7.59 19.58 12.39
CA THR A 180 7.75 19.26 13.82
C THR A 180 6.50 18.67 14.46
N GLU A 181 5.30 18.88 13.90
CA GLU A 181 4.12 18.10 14.28
C GLU A 181 4.19 16.65 13.80
N LEU A 182 4.89 16.38 12.68
CA LEU A 182 5.06 15.01 12.16
C LEU A 182 6.00 14.17 13.02
N GLU A 183 7.09 14.74 13.55
CA GLU A 183 7.95 14.05 14.52
C GLU A 183 7.24 13.87 15.88
N LYS A 184 6.40 14.84 16.29
CA LYS A 184 5.59 14.72 17.52
C LYS A 184 4.51 13.65 17.42
N ASN A 185 3.92 13.48 16.23
CA ASN A 185 2.88 12.49 15.91
C ASN A 185 3.44 11.19 15.32
N ALA A 186 4.77 11.04 15.23
CA ALA A 186 5.38 9.78 14.88
C ALA A 186 4.90 8.72 15.88
N TYR A 187 4.47 7.57 15.36
CA TYR A 187 4.00 6.48 16.21
C TYR A 187 5.04 6.14 17.27
N LYS A 188 4.68 6.33 18.54
CA LYS A 188 5.54 5.99 19.68
C LYS A 188 5.13 4.64 20.19
N LEU A 189 6.00 3.65 20.07
CA LEU A 189 5.76 2.33 20.63
C LEU A 189 5.67 2.39 22.16
N ASN A 190 4.67 1.71 22.71
CA ASN A 190 4.45 1.52 24.14
C ASN A 190 4.58 0.02 24.47
N LYS A 191 5.82 -0.44 24.62
CA LYS A 191 6.14 -1.84 24.96
C LYS A 191 5.79 -2.11 26.42
N THR A 192 4.66 -2.79 26.63
CA THR A 192 4.11 -3.11 27.97
C THR A 192 3.88 -4.59 28.20
N TRP A 193 4.04 -5.43 27.18
CA TRP A 193 4.10 -6.87 27.35
C TRP A 193 5.43 -7.28 27.99
N ARG A 194 5.43 -8.43 28.65
CA ARG A 194 6.59 -9.00 29.33
C ARG A 194 7.58 -9.56 28.31
N ASP A 195 8.84 -9.63 28.73
CA ASP A 195 9.92 -10.26 27.97
C ASP A 195 9.57 -11.71 27.59
N TYR A 196 9.64 -12.03 26.30
CA TYR A 196 9.29 -13.35 25.80
C TYR A 196 10.32 -14.42 26.15
N HIS A 197 11.57 -14.04 26.43
CA HIS A 197 12.64 -14.98 26.77
C HIS A 197 12.39 -15.78 28.07
N GLN A 198 11.47 -15.31 28.93
CA GLN A 198 11.11 -16.05 30.15
C GLN A 198 10.44 -17.40 29.87
N TRP A 199 9.92 -17.60 28.65
CA TRP A 199 9.27 -18.84 28.21
C TRP A 199 10.16 -19.73 27.34
N ASP A 200 11.38 -19.32 26.98
CA ASP A 200 12.29 -20.09 26.11
C ASP A 200 12.55 -21.51 26.65
N LYS A 201 12.59 -21.66 27.98
CA LYS A 201 12.75 -22.97 28.65
C LYS A 201 11.62 -23.97 28.40
N TYR A 202 10.49 -23.52 27.88
CA TYR A 202 9.31 -24.34 27.60
C TYR A 202 9.20 -24.71 26.11
N GLU A 203 10.05 -24.13 25.26
CA GLU A 203 10.12 -24.49 23.86
C GLU A 203 10.58 -25.96 23.75
N ASP A 204 9.72 -26.77 23.15
CA ASP A 204 9.90 -28.20 22.89
C ASP A 204 10.11 -29.06 24.16
N ASP A 205 9.74 -28.52 25.32
CA ASP A 205 9.73 -29.26 26.58
C ASP A 205 8.59 -30.29 26.60
N GLN A 206 8.91 -31.51 26.16
CA GLN A 206 7.97 -32.64 26.13
C GLN A 206 7.41 -32.98 27.51
N SER A 207 8.11 -32.63 28.61
CA SER A 207 7.62 -32.90 29.96
C SER A 207 6.37 -32.08 30.32
N LEU A 208 6.10 -30.99 29.60
CA LEU A 208 4.86 -30.23 29.72
C LEU A 208 3.62 -31.01 29.26
N LEU A 209 3.81 -31.96 28.33
CA LEU A 209 2.75 -32.81 27.78
C LEU A 209 2.53 -34.08 28.61
N GLU A 210 3.45 -34.42 29.53
CA GLU A 210 3.38 -35.61 30.38
C GLU A 210 2.48 -35.41 31.62
N ASP A 211 2.20 -34.16 32.01
CA ASP A 211 1.34 -33.86 33.16
C ASP A 211 -0.10 -33.59 32.71
N TYR A 212 -1.00 -34.51 33.04
CA TYR A 212 -2.27 -34.79 32.35
C TYR A 212 -3.31 -33.67 32.19
N GLU A 213 -3.13 -32.41 32.64
CA GLU A 213 -4.01 -31.30 32.18
C GLU A 213 -3.71 -29.86 32.66
N MET A 214 -2.66 -29.56 33.46
CA MET A 214 -2.55 -28.21 34.06
C MET A 214 -1.28 -27.40 33.76
N ARG A 215 -0.14 -28.00 33.43
CA ARG A 215 1.10 -27.20 33.26
C ARG A 215 1.19 -26.53 31.90
N TYR A 216 0.94 -27.27 30.83
CA TYR A 216 0.93 -26.73 29.47
C TYR A 216 -0.08 -25.59 29.35
N GLU A 217 -1.35 -25.85 29.68
CA GLU A 217 -2.42 -24.85 29.57
C GLU A 217 -2.13 -23.61 30.41
N LYS A 218 -1.60 -23.77 31.63
CA LYS A 218 -1.22 -22.62 32.46
C LYS A 218 -0.15 -21.76 31.79
N VAL A 219 0.90 -22.38 31.26
CA VAL A 219 1.99 -21.65 30.58
C VAL A 219 1.47 -21.02 29.28
N ALA A 220 0.67 -21.76 28.50
CA ALA A 220 0.06 -21.26 27.28
C ALA A 220 -0.86 -20.07 27.57
N ASP A 221 -1.68 -20.11 28.62
CA ASP A 221 -2.53 -19.00 29.05
C ASP A 221 -1.73 -17.77 29.48
N GLU A 222 -0.59 -17.97 30.16
CA GLU A 222 0.33 -16.89 30.49
C GLU A 222 0.91 -16.22 29.22
N VAL A 223 1.29 -17.02 28.21
CA VAL A 223 1.78 -16.52 26.93
C VAL A 223 0.66 -15.81 26.16
N LYS A 224 -0.55 -16.39 26.07
CA LYS A 224 -1.73 -15.78 25.43
C LYS A 224 -2.11 -14.44 26.08
N ALA A 225 -2.05 -14.37 27.42
CA ALA A 225 -2.28 -13.12 28.14
C ALA A 225 -1.26 -12.04 27.76
N ASN A 226 0.00 -12.42 27.55
CA ASN A 226 1.04 -11.50 27.08
C ASN A 226 0.85 -11.10 25.61
N ASN A 227 0.53 -12.06 24.75
CA ASN A 227 0.22 -11.87 23.33
C ASN A 227 -0.95 -10.91 23.14
N LYS A 228 -1.96 -10.94 24.01
CA LYS A 228 -3.08 -9.98 23.98
C LYS A 228 -2.61 -8.53 24.12
N ILE A 229 -1.60 -8.26 24.94
CA ILE A 229 -1.01 -6.93 25.13
C ILE A 229 -0.22 -6.53 23.88
N LEU A 230 0.62 -7.44 23.36
CA LEU A 230 1.35 -7.26 22.10
C LEU A 230 0.40 -6.95 20.93
N LEU A 231 -0.69 -7.71 20.78
CA LEU A 231 -1.67 -7.56 19.72
C LEU A 231 -2.47 -6.25 19.84
N ALA A 232 -2.76 -5.78 21.05
CA ALA A 232 -3.38 -4.48 21.27
C ALA A 232 -2.48 -3.34 20.75
N GLU A 233 -1.17 -3.43 21.05
CA GLU A 233 -0.20 -2.47 20.56
C GLU A 233 0.01 -2.60 19.04
N PHE A 234 0.04 -3.82 18.50
CA PHE A 234 0.10 -4.04 17.05
C PHE A 234 -1.10 -3.42 16.32
N LYS A 235 -2.31 -3.53 16.88
CA LYS A 235 -3.50 -2.85 16.35
C LYS A 235 -3.34 -1.33 16.34
N ARG A 236 -2.71 -0.76 17.38
CA ARG A 236 -2.42 0.67 17.47
C ARG A 236 -1.41 1.09 16.41
N TYR A 237 -0.31 0.34 16.26
CA TYR A 237 0.67 0.53 15.17
C TYR A 237 0.00 0.54 13.79
N LEU A 238 -0.84 -0.45 13.48
CA LEU A 238 -1.54 -0.52 12.20
C LEU A 238 -2.49 0.66 11.95
N THR A 239 -3.07 1.21 13.02
CA THR A 239 -4.00 2.35 12.93
C THR A 239 -3.24 3.67 12.79
N GLU A 240 -2.31 3.94 13.71
CA GLU A 240 -1.66 5.24 13.86
C GLU A 240 -0.47 5.40 12.91
N SER A 241 0.35 4.35 12.73
CA SER A 241 1.51 4.41 11.84
C SER A 241 1.17 4.07 10.39
N GLU A 242 0.34 3.05 10.17
CA GLU A 242 0.05 2.56 8.81
C GLU A 242 -1.26 3.15 8.24
N GLY A 243 -2.06 3.85 9.06
CA GLY A 243 -3.28 4.54 8.61
C GLY A 243 -4.38 3.59 8.12
N LEU A 244 -4.41 2.34 8.60
CA LEU A 244 -5.35 1.33 8.13
C LEU A 244 -6.73 1.50 8.78
N SER A 245 -7.78 1.12 8.05
CA SER A 245 -9.14 1.14 8.59
C SER A 245 -9.34 0.04 9.64
N LYS A 246 -10.26 0.26 10.59
CA LYS A 246 -10.59 -0.70 11.66
C LYS A 246 -10.82 -2.14 11.16
N LYS A 247 -11.54 -2.29 10.04
CA LYS A 247 -11.80 -3.61 9.43
C LYS A 247 -10.50 -4.31 9.00
N VAL A 248 -9.58 -3.57 8.40
CA VAL A 248 -8.29 -4.09 7.92
C VAL A 248 -7.34 -4.35 9.10
N VAL A 249 -7.32 -3.46 10.09
CA VAL A 249 -6.57 -3.63 11.34
C VAL A 249 -6.98 -4.92 12.05
N ASN A 250 -8.30 -5.15 12.22
CA ASN A 250 -8.80 -6.38 12.84
C ASN A 250 -8.38 -7.60 12.04
N LYS A 251 -8.58 -7.61 10.71
CA LYS A 251 -8.16 -8.73 9.87
C LYS A 251 -6.68 -9.08 10.04
N HIS A 252 -5.80 -8.07 10.07
CA HIS A 252 -4.37 -8.31 10.27
C HIS A 252 -4.06 -8.86 11.65
N ALA A 253 -4.65 -8.29 12.70
CA ALA A 253 -4.43 -8.75 14.06
C ALA A 253 -5.00 -10.15 14.32
N ASP A 254 -6.15 -10.49 13.72
CA ASP A 254 -6.76 -11.82 13.84
C ASP A 254 -5.88 -12.87 13.16
N ASN A 255 -5.30 -12.57 11.99
CA ASN A 255 -4.32 -13.46 11.35
C ASN A 255 -3.05 -13.64 12.18
N VAL A 256 -2.57 -12.60 12.87
CA VAL A 256 -1.42 -12.72 13.78
C VAL A 256 -1.79 -13.52 15.01
N LEU A 257 -2.99 -13.34 15.57
CA LEU A 257 -3.50 -14.13 16.69
C LEU A 257 -3.49 -15.63 16.36
N LEU A 258 -3.98 -16.00 15.16
CA LEU A 258 -3.91 -17.40 14.71
C LEU A 258 -2.49 -17.94 14.67
N TYR A 259 -1.51 -17.10 14.33
CA TYR A 259 -0.11 -17.51 14.39
C TYR A 259 0.36 -17.67 15.86
N VAL A 260 0.27 -16.60 16.67
CA VAL A 260 0.92 -16.56 18.00
C VAL A 260 0.20 -17.37 19.07
N ASP A 261 -1.12 -17.53 18.98
CA ASP A 261 -1.94 -18.20 20.01
C ASP A 261 -2.41 -19.58 19.56
N GLU A 262 -2.74 -19.77 18.28
CA GLU A 262 -3.31 -21.04 17.81
C GLU A 262 -2.26 -21.96 17.19
N PHE A 263 -1.30 -21.44 16.42
CA PHE A 263 -0.25 -22.25 15.79
C PHE A 263 0.97 -22.44 16.70
N SER A 264 1.55 -21.35 17.20
CA SER A 264 2.77 -21.39 18.02
C SER A 264 2.57 -22.09 19.36
N LEU A 265 1.33 -22.24 19.82
CA LEU A 265 0.94 -22.94 21.04
C LEU A 265 0.14 -24.23 20.74
N TYR A 266 0.20 -24.75 19.51
CA TYR A 266 -0.54 -25.98 19.16
C TYR A 266 0.20 -27.25 19.60
N TYR A 267 1.50 -27.30 19.33
CA TYR A 267 2.32 -28.51 19.52
C TYR A 267 3.37 -28.37 20.63
N THR A 268 3.67 -27.14 21.03
CA THR A 268 4.80 -26.76 21.92
C THR A 268 4.58 -25.31 22.38
N ILE A 269 5.38 -24.78 23.31
CA ILE A 269 5.31 -23.38 23.73
C ILE A 269 6.34 -22.56 22.95
N LYS A 270 5.93 -22.02 21.79
CA LYS A 270 6.73 -21.04 21.05
C LYS A 270 6.17 -19.63 21.24
N THR A 271 7.08 -18.66 21.31
CA THR A 271 6.73 -17.24 21.47
C THR A 271 6.75 -16.52 20.12
N PRO A 272 6.20 -15.29 20.04
CA PRO A 272 6.25 -14.50 18.82
C PRO A 272 7.66 -14.21 18.28
N LEU A 273 8.73 -14.44 19.07
CA LEU A 273 10.11 -14.31 18.62
C LEU A 273 10.46 -15.27 17.48
N LYS A 274 9.77 -16.42 17.40
CA LYS A 274 9.98 -17.46 16.36
C LYS A 274 9.30 -17.16 15.03
N VAL A 275 8.74 -15.95 14.87
CA VAL A 275 8.04 -15.54 13.64
C VAL A 275 8.91 -15.65 12.40
N ALA A 276 10.22 -15.39 12.47
CA ALA A 276 11.08 -15.52 11.29
C ALA A 276 11.29 -17.00 10.89
N ASP A 277 11.33 -17.90 11.88
CA ASP A 277 11.67 -19.30 11.72
C ASP A 277 10.46 -20.14 11.24
N ASP A 278 9.30 -19.95 11.88
CA ASP A 278 8.17 -20.88 11.73
C ASP A 278 7.05 -20.37 10.81
N VAL A 279 7.10 -19.11 10.38
CA VAL A 279 6.03 -18.52 9.56
C VAL A 279 5.83 -19.23 8.23
N MET A 280 6.89 -19.86 7.69
CA MET A 280 6.77 -20.69 6.50
C MET A 280 5.86 -21.89 6.76
N GLU A 281 6.11 -22.66 7.82
CA GLU A 281 5.30 -23.83 8.19
C GLU A 281 3.83 -23.45 8.44
N PHE A 282 3.62 -22.32 9.14
CA PHE A 282 2.30 -21.77 9.35
C PHE A 282 1.56 -21.51 8.03
N LEU A 283 2.22 -20.85 7.07
CA LEU A 283 1.57 -20.44 5.82
C LEU A 283 1.50 -21.54 4.75
N MET A 284 2.47 -22.47 4.74
CA MET A 284 2.52 -23.53 3.73
C MET A 284 1.63 -24.72 4.06
N ASP A 285 1.39 -24.99 5.34
CA ASP A 285 0.71 -26.22 5.76
C ASP A 285 -0.34 -26.01 6.86
N TRP A 286 -0.02 -25.39 8.00
CA TRP A 286 -0.98 -25.32 9.10
C TRP A 286 -2.22 -24.49 8.76
N TYR A 287 -2.02 -23.26 8.27
CA TYR A 287 -3.10 -22.31 7.96
C TYR A 287 -3.95 -22.76 6.76
N PRO A 288 -3.38 -23.19 5.61
CA PRO A 288 -4.16 -23.73 4.49
C PRO A 288 -5.07 -24.88 4.90
N ARG A 289 -4.54 -25.84 5.66
CA ARG A 289 -5.24 -27.08 6.00
C ARG A 289 -6.29 -26.92 7.09
N LYS A 290 -6.11 -25.98 8.02
CA LYS A 290 -6.99 -25.84 9.21
C LYS A 290 -7.93 -24.64 9.16
N ILE A 291 -7.56 -23.57 8.45
CA ILE A 291 -8.26 -22.28 8.55
C ILE A 291 -8.70 -21.74 7.19
N ALA A 292 -7.80 -21.73 6.19
CA ALA A 292 -8.05 -21.01 4.95
C ALA A 292 -9.14 -21.66 4.09
N TYR A 293 -10.05 -20.86 3.56
CA TYR A 293 -11.05 -21.30 2.57
C TYR A 293 -10.60 -21.09 1.12
N GLY A 294 -9.42 -20.51 0.90
CA GLY A 294 -8.85 -20.42 -0.43
C GLY A 294 -7.57 -19.59 -0.53
N PRO A 295 -6.96 -19.54 -1.73
CA PRO A 295 -5.66 -18.89 -1.98
C PRO A 295 -5.59 -17.40 -1.56
N ALA A 296 -6.71 -16.69 -1.63
CA ALA A 296 -6.77 -15.27 -1.25
C ALA A 296 -6.55 -15.06 0.25
N GLU A 297 -6.95 -16.02 1.09
CA GLU A 297 -6.77 -15.95 2.55
C GLU A 297 -5.33 -16.23 2.95
N VAL A 298 -4.68 -17.22 2.34
CA VAL A 298 -3.24 -17.50 2.52
C VAL A 298 -2.40 -16.26 2.19
N LYS A 299 -2.66 -15.62 1.03
CA LYS A 299 -1.99 -14.36 0.64
C LYS A 299 -2.27 -13.22 1.63
N SER A 300 -3.48 -13.17 2.20
CA SER A 300 -3.84 -12.19 3.21
C SER A 300 -3.13 -12.44 4.55
N ALA A 301 -2.97 -13.69 4.96
CA ALA A 301 -2.21 -14.08 6.15
C ALA A 301 -0.74 -13.70 5.99
N GLY A 302 -0.11 -14.05 4.86
CA GLY A 302 1.27 -13.66 4.57
C GLY A 302 1.49 -12.13 4.56
N THR A 303 0.53 -11.36 4.04
CA THR A 303 0.57 -9.88 4.14
C THR A 303 0.51 -9.39 5.60
N SER A 304 -0.27 -10.06 6.43
CA SER A 304 -0.40 -9.75 7.86
C SER A 304 0.92 -10.06 8.60
N MET A 305 1.55 -11.19 8.26
CA MET A 305 2.83 -11.58 8.85
C MET A 305 3.97 -10.65 8.47
N LYS A 306 4.03 -10.15 7.22
CA LYS A 306 5.01 -9.12 6.82
C LYS A 306 4.88 -7.83 7.65
N LYS A 307 3.65 -7.45 8.01
CA LYS A 307 3.41 -6.28 8.88
C LYS A 307 3.81 -6.55 10.31
N PHE A 308 3.57 -7.77 10.79
CA PHE A 308 3.95 -8.19 12.13
C PHE A 308 5.47 -8.27 12.31
N LEU A 309 6.22 -8.83 11.36
CA LEU A 309 7.69 -8.81 11.36
C LEU A 309 8.26 -7.39 11.53
N LYS A 310 7.76 -6.45 10.72
CA LYS A 310 8.18 -5.04 10.80
C LYS A 310 7.85 -4.42 12.17
N PHE A 311 6.73 -4.81 12.77
CA PHE A 311 6.35 -4.35 14.10
C PHE A 311 7.25 -4.94 15.19
N MET A 312 7.59 -6.23 15.10
CA MET A 312 8.51 -6.90 16.04
C MET A 312 9.92 -6.31 15.98
N GLU A 313 10.42 -5.98 14.79
CA GLU A 313 11.69 -5.25 14.61
C GLU A 313 11.63 -3.86 15.23
N MET A 314 10.56 -3.10 14.97
CA MET A 314 10.35 -1.79 15.59
C MET A 314 10.31 -1.88 17.12
N ALA A 315 9.82 -2.99 17.66
CA ALA A 315 9.79 -3.27 19.09
C ALA A 315 11.10 -3.78 19.68
N GLY A 316 12.12 -3.97 18.84
CA GLY A 316 13.42 -4.51 19.22
C GLY A 316 13.34 -5.98 19.66
N GLU A 317 12.28 -6.70 19.26
CA GLU A 317 12.11 -8.12 19.62
C GLU A 317 12.83 -9.05 18.65
N ILE A 318 13.01 -8.62 17.41
CA ILE A 318 13.76 -9.36 16.39
C ILE A 318 14.71 -8.40 15.67
N SER A 319 15.76 -8.97 15.09
CA SER A 319 16.75 -8.23 14.32
C SER A 319 16.23 -7.87 12.92
N LYS A 320 16.93 -6.94 12.27
CA LYS A 320 16.69 -6.63 10.86
C LYS A 320 16.95 -7.83 9.94
N SER A 321 17.93 -8.68 10.28
CA SER A 321 18.21 -9.92 9.53
C SER A 321 17.00 -10.84 9.58
N ASP A 322 16.43 -11.02 10.77
CA ASP A 322 15.25 -11.89 10.97
C ASP A 322 14.04 -11.39 10.15
N VAL A 323 13.92 -10.08 9.95
CA VAL A 323 12.89 -9.50 9.07
C VAL A 323 13.14 -9.81 7.59
N GLU A 324 14.40 -9.79 7.15
CA GLU A 324 14.78 -10.11 5.77
C GLU A 324 14.52 -11.59 5.49
N ASP A 325 15.00 -12.47 6.37
CA ASP A 325 14.80 -13.92 6.30
C ASP A 325 13.31 -14.27 6.39
N GLY A 326 12.60 -13.72 7.38
CA GLY A 326 11.17 -13.94 7.56
C GLY A 326 10.33 -13.48 6.36
N LYS A 327 10.74 -12.43 5.62
CA LYS A 327 10.05 -12.02 4.38
C LYS A 327 10.21 -13.03 3.25
N GLU A 328 11.36 -13.67 3.16
CA GLU A 328 11.61 -14.77 2.22
C GLU A 328 10.77 -15.98 2.60
N MET A 329 10.83 -16.39 3.87
CA MET A 329 10.04 -17.50 4.43
C MET A 329 8.54 -17.31 4.22
N ILE A 330 8.02 -16.09 4.43
CA ILE A 330 6.60 -15.79 4.11
C ILE A 330 6.32 -15.93 2.63
N SER A 331 7.23 -15.50 1.75
CA SER A 331 6.98 -15.54 0.31
C SER A 331 6.91 -16.99 -0.18
N ASN A 332 7.86 -17.83 0.25
CA ASN A 332 7.86 -19.27 -0.02
C ASN A 332 6.66 -19.97 0.62
N GLY A 333 6.33 -19.65 1.87
CA GLY A 333 5.19 -20.22 2.58
C GLY A 333 3.85 -19.90 1.92
N VAL A 334 3.67 -18.67 1.41
CA VAL A 334 2.47 -18.30 0.65
C VAL A 334 2.38 -19.04 -0.68
N GLU A 335 3.49 -19.19 -1.39
CA GLU A 335 3.54 -19.90 -2.66
C GLU A 335 3.13 -21.37 -2.47
N LEU A 336 3.83 -22.08 -1.60
CA LEU A 336 3.56 -23.49 -1.28
C LEU A 336 2.16 -23.68 -0.67
N GLY A 337 1.70 -22.76 0.18
CA GLY A 337 0.37 -22.83 0.77
C GLY A 337 -0.74 -22.65 -0.26
N VAL A 338 -0.54 -21.81 -1.28
CA VAL A 338 -1.49 -21.67 -2.39
C VAL A 338 -1.50 -22.93 -3.26
N GLU A 339 -0.33 -23.51 -3.54
CA GLU A 339 -0.22 -24.79 -4.26
C GLU A 339 -0.91 -25.92 -3.50
N HIS A 340 -0.72 -26.01 -2.18
CA HIS A 340 -1.37 -26.99 -1.32
C HIS A 340 -2.90 -26.92 -1.45
N MET A 341 -3.48 -25.72 -1.40
CA MET A 341 -4.93 -25.53 -1.56
C MET A 341 -5.41 -25.98 -2.94
N GLN A 342 -4.65 -25.70 -4.00
CA GLN A 342 -5.00 -26.14 -5.35
C GLN A 342 -4.95 -27.67 -5.49
N VAL A 343 -4.00 -28.33 -4.84
CA VAL A 343 -3.92 -29.80 -4.84
C VAL A 343 -5.11 -30.40 -4.10
N ILE A 344 -5.48 -29.88 -2.93
CA ILE A 344 -6.65 -30.35 -2.18
C ILE A 344 -7.93 -30.21 -3.02
N ASP A 345 -8.16 -29.03 -3.61
CA ASP A 345 -9.34 -28.77 -4.45
C ASP A 345 -9.41 -29.74 -5.66
N ASN A 346 -8.26 -30.05 -6.27
CA ASN A 346 -8.19 -31.00 -7.38
C ASN A 346 -8.35 -32.48 -6.93
N MET A 347 -8.08 -32.79 -5.67
CA MET A 347 -8.27 -34.13 -5.10
C MET A 347 -9.69 -34.37 -4.60
N THR A 348 -10.48 -33.33 -4.33
CA THR A 348 -11.90 -33.48 -3.98
C THR A 348 -12.76 -33.97 -5.14
N ASP A 349 -12.28 -33.91 -6.39
CA ASP A 349 -12.95 -34.49 -7.56
C ASP A 349 -12.75 -36.01 -7.71
N PHE A 350 -11.94 -36.63 -6.85
CA PHE A 350 -11.61 -38.07 -6.89
C PHE A 350 -12.35 -38.93 -5.86
N TRP A 351 -13.17 -38.32 -4.99
CA TRP A 351 -14.02 -38.98 -3.99
C TRP A 351 -15.48 -38.61 -4.21
#